data_AF-A0A3A8JPX5-F1
#
_entry.id   AF-A0A3A8JPX5-F1
#
_cell.length_a   1.000
_cell.length_b   1.000
_cell.length_c   1.000
_cell.angle_alpha   90.00
_cell.angle_beta   90.00
_cell.angle_gamma   90.00
#
_symmetry.space_group_name_H-M   'P 1'
#
loop_
_entity.id
_entity.type
_entity.pdbx_description
1 polymer ?
#
loop_
_entity_poly.entity_id
_entity_poly.type
_entity_poly.pdbx_seq_one_letter_code
_entity_poly.pdbx_strand_id
1 'polypeptide(L)'
;MSAASLLLAWLTLASPPAEPPSVAPPAPSPAPALRDVYALDEAAFVAQARRDLEALRHGTEGLRRLQAEAARSRALYRQKPSVPYTPDEKQLLVSTWAAFVDCFVATEAVRQRYWEFLKVPSLTQPKKHAWGFLLTHAALAAELAQGLRYVELAAGQAQLEVLLDEPGPEYGLPTRAFGRFKEQVLHVGTTTQLFTGDGYRATLHPVLEKAGVLDEPGVPALLQGMRDDSHAARGSLLKRGPVMFAKAVADLTQDTTARAVFPVQKTVAEWMGDTRVRRAGKPLIAREQALKLLTRMAPGDVLLARQNWFLSNIGLPGFWPHAELYVGTAQDLAQAFDADPEVKAWVATLPGKPGTFTAHLARAFPAKWAQYTGQDAHGDPVRIIESISEGVSFTGVEHGMRVDYLGVLRPRLSQVDKARAILRAFTFQGRPYDFNFDFFSDQTLVCTELVWKSYAPARDMKGLSIPLVNVAGRRTLPANEIVRLFDAEYGTPTRQFDFVAFLDGREAQGDAIEANAEVFRYTYRRMKWDIAQE
;
A
#
# COMPACT_ATOMS: atom_id res chain seq x y z
N MET A 1 13.32 49.15 -31.97
CA MET A 1 13.19 47.74 -32.39
C MET A 1 14.57 47.12 -32.23
N SER A 2 14.72 46.26 -31.22
CA SER A 2 16.00 45.87 -30.65
C SER A 2 16.59 44.61 -31.27
N ALA A 3 17.91 44.67 -31.44
CA ALA A 3 18.88 43.59 -31.47
C ALA A 3 18.49 42.35 -30.65
N ALA A 4 18.41 41.19 -31.31
CA ALA A 4 18.71 39.87 -30.77
C ALA A 4 18.56 38.81 -31.86
N SER A 5 19.44 38.84 -32.87
CA SER A 5 19.61 37.74 -33.82
C SER A 5 20.94 37.94 -34.51
N LEU A 6 22.03 37.51 -33.85
CA LEU A 6 23.38 37.24 -34.37
C LEU A 6 24.40 37.32 -33.22
N LEU A 7 24.39 36.33 -32.33
CA LEU A 7 25.49 36.05 -31.37
C LEU A 7 25.23 34.69 -30.71
N LEU A 8 25.34 33.61 -31.51
CA LEU A 8 25.45 32.22 -31.03
C LEU A 8 26.16 31.33 -32.07
N ALA A 9 27.07 31.94 -32.82
CA ALA A 9 28.16 31.24 -33.48
C ALA A 9 29.42 31.67 -32.73
N TRP A 10 30.29 30.72 -32.37
CA TRP A 10 31.47 30.81 -31.48
C TRP A 10 31.25 30.23 -30.08
N LEU A 11 31.16 28.89 -30.02
CA LEU A 11 31.76 28.05 -28.97
C LEU A 11 31.76 26.56 -29.40
N THR A 12 32.15 26.31 -30.65
CA THR A 12 32.48 24.97 -31.16
C THR A 12 33.86 25.06 -31.77
N LEU A 13 34.89 24.58 -31.06
CA LEU A 13 36.17 24.07 -31.59
C LEU A 13 37.14 23.83 -30.42
N ALA A 14 37.01 22.68 -29.77
CA ALA A 14 38.12 21.98 -29.10
C ALA A 14 37.67 20.56 -28.71
N SER A 15 37.76 19.61 -29.64
CA SER A 15 37.80 18.17 -29.32
C SER A 15 38.54 17.43 -30.45
N PRO A 16 39.46 16.49 -30.12
CA PRO A 16 40.25 15.72 -31.08
C PRO A 16 39.40 14.66 -31.83
N PRO A 17 39.90 14.08 -32.94
CA PRO A 17 39.07 13.29 -33.86
C PRO A 17 38.62 11.95 -33.26
N ALA A 18 37.40 11.56 -33.65
CA ALA A 18 36.69 10.36 -33.18
C ALA A 18 37.33 9.05 -33.66
N GLU A 19 37.42 8.08 -32.76
CA GLU A 19 37.57 6.66 -33.08
C GLU A 19 36.31 6.12 -33.80
N PRO A 20 36.44 5.06 -34.63
CA PRO A 20 35.31 4.49 -35.36
C PRO A 20 34.24 3.94 -34.40
N PRO A 21 32.95 4.02 -34.78
CA PRO A 21 31.84 3.73 -33.89
C PRO A 21 31.85 2.27 -33.43
N SER A 22 32.11 2.07 -32.14
CA SER A 22 31.70 0.88 -31.40
C SER A 22 30.18 0.72 -31.55
N VAL A 23 29.75 -0.51 -31.82
CA VAL A 23 28.34 -0.89 -32.00
C VAL A 23 27.54 -0.38 -30.80
N ALA A 24 26.72 0.64 -31.02
CA ALA A 24 25.83 1.17 -30.01
C ALA A 24 24.89 0.06 -29.52
N PRO A 25 24.71 -0.12 -28.19
CA PRO A 25 23.67 -1.00 -27.70
C PRO A 25 22.32 -0.55 -28.26
N PRO A 26 21.41 -1.49 -28.58
CA PRO A 26 20.11 -1.14 -29.14
C PRO A 26 19.42 -0.14 -28.23
N ALA A 27 18.89 0.93 -28.83
CA ALA A 27 18.08 1.91 -28.11
C ALA A 27 17.02 1.18 -27.28
N PRO A 28 16.79 1.60 -26.02
CA PRO A 28 15.79 0.96 -25.18
C PRO A 28 14.45 0.97 -25.93
N SER A 29 13.81 -0.19 -25.98
CA SER A 29 12.47 -0.32 -26.56
C SER A 29 11.53 0.69 -25.90
N PRO A 30 10.60 1.32 -26.65
CA PRO A 30 9.62 2.21 -26.04
C PRO A 30 8.88 1.42 -24.95
N ALA A 31 8.83 1.99 -23.75
CA ALA A 31 8.14 1.40 -22.60
C ALA A 31 6.72 0.94 -23.02
N PRO A 32 6.27 -0.27 -22.64
CA PRO A 32 4.97 -0.77 -23.04
C PRO A 32 3.86 0.20 -22.58
N ALA A 33 2.97 0.54 -23.52
CA ALA A 33 1.93 1.54 -23.32
C ALA A 33 0.98 1.18 -22.17
N LEU A 34 0.67 2.18 -21.35
CA LEU A 34 -0.39 2.21 -20.34
C LEU A 34 -1.67 1.55 -20.85
N ARG A 35 -2.23 0.57 -20.14
CA ARG A 35 -3.62 0.18 -20.38
C ARG A 35 -4.52 1.18 -19.67
N ASP A 36 -4.98 2.17 -20.41
CA ASP A 36 -6.05 3.08 -20.01
C ASP A 36 -7.24 2.28 -19.42
N VAL A 37 -7.70 2.60 -18.21
CA VAL A 37 -8.83 1.91 -17.56
C VAL A 37 -10.08 1.97 -18.45
N TYR A 38 -10.22 3.02 -19.25
CA TYR A 38 -11.33 3.20 -20.17
C TYR A 38 -11.26 2.29 -21.41
N ALA A 39 -10.11 1.64 -21.68
CA ALA A 39 -9.97 0.63 -22.72
C ALA A 39 -10.57 -0.74 -22.35
N LEU A 40 -10.89 -0.97 -21.07
CA LEU A 40 -11.60 -2.17 -20.63
C LEU A 40 -13.01 -2.22 -21.25
N ASP A 41 -13.55 -3.43 -21.45
CA ASP A 41 -14.98 -3.57 -21.70
C ASP A 41 -15.80 -3.09 -20.49
N GLU A 42 -17.10 -2.86 -20.69
CA GLU A 42 -17.94 -2.26 -19.64
C GLU A 42 -18.01 -3.10 -18.37
N ALA A 43 -18.05 -4.43 -18.47
CA ALA A 43 -18.14 -5.31 -17.30
C ALA A 43 -16.84 -5.31 -16.49
N ALA A 44 -15.70 -5.45 -17.17
CA ALA A 44 -14.37 -5.37 -16.56
C ALA A 44 -14.09 -3.99 -15.96
N PHE A 45 -14.53 -2.92 -16.63
CA PHE A 45 -14.45 -1.55 -16.12
C PHE A 45 -15.26 -1.39 -14.82
N VAL A 46 -16.52 -1.82 -14.79
CA VAL A 46 -17.37 -1.70 -13.59
C VAL A 46 -16.80 -2.54 -12.44
N ALA A 47 -16.30 -3.75 -12.72
CA ALA A 47 -15.64 -4.57 -11.72
C ALA A 47 -14.39 -3.87 -11.12
N GLN A 48 -13.60 -3.19 -11.96
CA GLN A 48 -12.47 -2.38 -11.50
C GLN A 48 -12.93 -1.16 -10.69
N ALA A 49 -13.96 -0.45 -11.15
CA ALA A 49 -14.51 0.72 -10.46
C ALA A 49 -15.06 0.37 -9.07
N ARG A 50 -15.69 -0.80 -8.90
CA ARG A 50 -16.13 -1.30 -7.58
C ARG A 50 -14.96 -1.60 -6.64
N ARG A 51 -13.85 -2.15 -7.16
CA ARG A 51 -12.63 -2.34 -6.36
C ARG A 51 -12.01 -1.00 -5.94
N ASP A 52 -11.95 -0.05 -6.87
CA ASP A 52 -11.41 1.28 -6.59
C ASP A 52 -12.33 2.11 -5.67
N LEU A 53 -13.66 1.88 -5.70
CA LEU A 53 -14.60 2.44 -4.72
C LEU A 53 -14.25 1.99 -3.31
N GLU A 54 -13.97 0.70 -3.13
CA GLU A 54 -13.60 0.16 -1.82
C GLU A 54 -12.23 0.65 -1.35
N ALA A 55 -11.26 0.78 -2.26
CA ALA A 55 -9.97 1.41 -2.00
C ALA A 55 -10.11 2.87 -1.58
N LEU A 56 -10.95 3.62 -2.28
CA LEU A 56 -11.26 5.01 -1.95
C LEU A 56 -11.95 5.13 -0.59
N ARG A 57 -12.89 4.23 -0.28
CA ARG A 57 -13.55 4.19 1.03
C ARG A 57 -12.52 3.97 2.15
N HIS A 58 -11.65 2.97 2.01
CA HIS A 58 -10.59 2.68 2.98
C HIS A 58 -9.59 3.84 3.15
N GLY A 59 -9.11 4.41 2.04
CA GLY A 59 -8.20 5.55 2.07
C GLY A 59 -8.81 6.76 2.79
N THR A 60 -10.04 7.12 2.45
CA THR A 60 -10.72 8.28 3.06
C THR A 60 -11.11 8.06 4.52
N GLU A 61 -11.54 6.86 4.89
CA GLU A 61 -11.76 6.50 6.31
C GLU A 61 -10.46 6.53 7.11
N GLY A 62 -9.36 6.02 6.53
CA GLY A 62 -8.02 6.09 7.11
C GLY A 62 -7.57 7.53 7.38
N LEU A 63 -7.73 8.43 6.39
CA LEU A 63 -7.44 9.86 6.55
C LEU A 63 -8.25 10.48 7.70
N ARG A 64 -9.56 10.22 7.77
CA ARG A 64 -10.43 10.75 8.83
C ARG A 64 -10.05 10.20 10.21
N ARG A 65 -9.72 8.92 10.30
CA ARG A 65 -9.27 8.26 11.55
C ARG A 65 -7.97 8.87 12.06
N LEU A 66 -6.97 8.99 11.19
CA LEU A 66 -5.67 9.59 11.53
C LEU A 66 -5.80 11.07 11.91
N GLN A 67 -6.70 11.80 11.25
CA GLN A 67 -7.01 13.17 11.62
C GLN A 67 -7.64 13.27 13.02
N ALA A 68 -8.57 12.37 13.35
CA ALA A 68 -9.19 12.31 14.68
C ALA A 68 -8.15 11.95 15.76
N GLU A 69 -7.22 11.05 15.45
CA GLU A 69 -6.10 10.69 16.31
C GLU A 69 -5.14 11.86 16.54
N ALA A 70 -4.72 12.54 15.48
CA ALA A 70 -3.89 13.73 15.56
C ALA A 70 -4.59 14.85 16.37
N ALA A 71 -5.92 14.98 16.24
CA ALA A 71 -6.70 15.92 17.04
C ALA A 71 -6.77 15.56 18.53
N ARG A 72 -6.82 14.27 18.89
CA ARG A 72 -6.71 13.82 20.29
C ARG A 72 -5.35 14.15 20.88
N SER A 73 -4.30 14.08 20.07
CA SER A 73 -2.92 14.45 20.43
C SER A 73 -2.58 15.92 20.16
N ARG A 74 -3.58 16.81 20.03
CA ARG A 74 -3.37 18.21 19.60
C ARG A 74 -2.38 19.00 20.47
N ALA A 75 -2.29 18.71 21.76
CA ALA A 75 -1.33 19.34 22.65
C ALA A 75 0.12 19.13 22.16
N LEU A 76 0.41 17.92 21.66
CA LEU A 76 1.71 17.55 21.12
C LEU A 76 2.02 18.31 19.83
N TYR A 77 1.04 18.41 18.92
CA TYR A 77 1.16 19.19 17.67
C TYR A 77 1.33 20.70 17.91
N ARG A 78 0.99 21.20 19.10
CA ARG A 78 1.12 22.61 19.51
C ARG A 78 2.20 22.82 20.58
N GLN A 79 3.09 21.85 20.74
CA GLN A 79 4.19 21.93 21.69
C GLN A 79 5.08 23.15 21.38
N LYS A 80 5.43 23.88 22.43
CA LYS A 80 6.27 25.08 22.30
C LYS A 80 7.64 24.70 21.72
N PRO A 81 8.24 25.53 20.84
CA PRO A 81 9.57 25.26 20.28
C PRO A 81 10.68 25.08 21.33
N SER A 82 10.51 25.63 22.53
CA SER A 82 11.46 25.50 23.65
C SER A 82 11.44 24.13 24.33
N VAL A 83 10.47 23.26 24.01
CA VAL A 83 10.34 21.92 24.57
C VAL A 83 10.64 20.91 23.46
N PRO A 84 11.80 20.23 23.49
CA PRO A 84 12.12 19.19 22.52
C PRO A 84 11.15 18.01 22.60
N TYR A 85 10.83 17.40 21.47
CA TYR A 85 10.11 16.13 21.46
C TYR A 85 10.99 15.00 21.98
N THR A 86 10.44 14.18 22.86
CA THR A 86 11.01 12.89 23.26
C THR A 86 11.04 11.91 22.07
N PRO A 87 11.86 10.84 22.12
CA PRO A 87 11.87 9.82 21.06
C PRO A 87 10.48 9.23 20.75
N ASP A 88 9.69 8.94 21.78
CA ASP A 88 8.35 8.36 21.63
C ASP A 88 7.37 9.35 20.97
N GLU A 89 7.45 10.63 21.33
CA GLU A 89 6.65 11.69 20.71
C GLU A 89 7.02 11.89 19.24
N LYS A 90 8.32 11.89 18.91
CA LYS A 90 8.78 11.96 17.51
C LYS A 90 8.26 10.77 16.72
N GLN A 91 8.38 9.57 17.26
CA GLN A 91 7.87 8.36 16.61
C GLN A 91 6.36 8.45 16.39
N LEU A 92 5.59 8.91 17.37
CA LEU A 92 4.14 9.09 17.23
C LEU A 92 3.80 10.09 16.11
N LEU A 93 4.44 11.26 16.09
CA LEU A 93 4.18 12.30 15.10
C LEU A 93 4.55 11.84 13.68
N VAL A 94 5.75 11.29 13.51
CA VAL A 94 6.28 10.84 12.20
C VAL A 94 5.50 9.63 11.69
N SER A 95 5.16 8.66 12.53
CA SER A 95 4.38 7.49 12.11
C SER A 95 2.92 7.85 11.78
N THR A 96 2.31 8.79 12.50
CA THR A 96 0.97 9.33 12.17
C THR A 96 1.01 10.05 10.82
N TRP A 97 2.05 10.85 10.59
CA TRP A 97 2.28 11.53 9.31
C TRP A 97 2.49 10.55 8.16
N ALA A 98 3.32 9.53 8.34
CA ALA A 98 3.56 8.52 7.33
C ALA A 98 2.29 7.74 6.96
N ALA A 99 1.51 7.31 7.96
CA ALA A 99 0.23 6.64 7.74
C ALA A 99 -0.77 7.55 7.01
N PHE A 100 -0.75 8.86 7.31
CA PHE A 100 -1.60 9.85 6.65
C PHE A 100 -1.21 10.00 5.18
N VAL A 101 0.08 10.17 4.90
CA VAL A 101 0.61 10.24 3.53
C VAL A 101 0.26 8.97 2.76
N ASP A 102 0.37 7.80 3.38
CA ASP A 102 0.03 6.54 2.73
C ASP A 102 -1.45 6.46 2.31
N CYS A 103 -2.37 6.85 3.21
CA CYS A 103 -3.79 6.94 2.88
C CYS A 103 -4.07 7.99 1.80
N PHE A 104 -3.34 9.11 1.83
CA PHE A 104 -3.47 10.18 0.84
C PHE A 104 -3.03 9.72 -0.55
N VAL A 105 -1.87 9.07 -0.66
CA VAL A 105 -1.35 8.52 -1.92
C VAL A 105 -2.28 7.45 -2.49
N ALA A 106 -2.82 6.57 -1.63
CA ALA A 106 -3.78 5.57 -2.07
C ALA A 106 -5.08 6.19 -2.62
N THR A 107 -5.56 7.26 -2.00
CA THR A 107 -6.73 8.04 -2.47
C THR A 107 -6.45 8.70 -3.82
N GLU A 108 -5.29 9.31 -3.97
CA GLU A 108 -4.89 10.03 -5.19
C GLU A 108 -4.64 9.07 -6.35
N ALA A 109 -4.17 7.84 -6.08
CA ALA A 109 -4.01 6.83 -7.11
C ALA A 109 -5.34 6.42 -7.75
N VAL A 110 -6.43 6.34 -6.96
CA VAL A 110 -7.78 6.16 -7.51
C VAL A 110 -8.16 7.37 -8.36
N ARG A 111 -7.93 8.59 -7.86
CA ARG A 111 -8.21 9.83 -8.59
C ARG A 111 -7.52 9.89 -9.95
N GLN A 112 -6.22 9.57 -9.99
CA GLN A 112 -5.38 9.57 -11.18
C GLN A 112 -5.81 8.51 -12.20
N ARG A 113 -6.25 7.33 -11.74
CA ARG A 113 -6.73 6.26 -12.63
C ARG A 113 -7.91 6.72 -13.49
N TYR A 114 -8.83 7.49 -12.90
CA TYR A 114 -10.04 7.96 -13.55
C TYR A 114 -9.96 9.38 -14.08
N TRP A 115 -8.82 10.07 -13.91
CA TRP A 115 -8.59 11.48 -14.23
C TRP A 115 -9.15 11.92 -15.59
N GLU A 116 -8.99 11.05 -16.60
CA GLU A 116 -9.34 11.33 -17.99
C GLU A 116 -10.84 11.07 -18.31
N PHE A 117 -11.72 10.98 -17.31
CA PHE A 117 -13.15 10.71 -17.51
C PHE A 117 -13.84 11.70 -18.48
N LEU A 118 -13.34 12.93 -18.58
CA LEU A 118 -13.86 13.94 -19.52
C LEU A 118 -13.62 13.59 -20.99
N LYS A 119 -12.61 12.76 -21.30
CA LYS A 119 -12.40 12.25 -22.67
C LYS A 119 -13.39 11.15 -23.03
N VAL A 120 -14.09 10.59 -22.04
CA VAL A 120 -15.11 9.55 -22.22
C VAL A 120 -16.46 10.22 -22.45
N PRO A 121 -17.11 10.06 -23.61
CA PRO A 121 -18.35 10.78 -23.88
C PRO A 121 -19.50 10.26 -23.01
N SER A 122 -20.13 11.15 -22.23
CA SER A 122 -21.24 10.81 -21.31
C SER A 122 -22.48 10.27 -22.02
N LEU A 123 -22.68 10.60 -23.31
CA LEU A 123 -23.83 10.14 -24.10
C LEU A 123 -23.68 8.72 -24.62
N THR A 124 -22.47 8.32 -25.04
CA THR A 124 -22.21 7.00 -25.63
C THR A 124 -21.63 6.00 -24.64
N GLN A 125 -20.97 6.47 -23.58
CA GLN A 125 -20.39 5.65 -22.52
C GLN A 125 -20.80 6.17 -21.12
N PRO A 126 -22.12 6.27 -20.83
CA PRO A 126 -22.64 6.92 -19.62
C PRO A 126 -22.12 6.29 -18.32
N LYS A 127 -22.01 4.95 -18.25
CA LYS A 127 -21.49 4.25 -17.07
C LYS A 127 -20.02 4.56 -16.79
N LYS A 128 -19.17 4.50 -17.82
CA LYS A 128 -17.74 4.79 -17.67
C LYS A 128 -17.50 6.23 -17.24
N HIS A 129 -18.23 7.16 -17.87
CA HIS A 129 -18.17 8.58 -17.51
C HIS A 129 -18.67 8.83 -16.07
N ALA A 130 -19.79 8.23 -15.68
CA ALA A 130 -20.39 8.35 -14.34
C ALA A 130 -19.42 7.87 -13.25
N TRP A 131 -18.90 6.65 -13.37
CA TRP A 131 -17.93 6.10 -12.43
C TRP A 131 -16.63 6.91 -12.39
N GLY A 132 -16.13 7.31 -13.56
CA GLY A 132 -14.91 8.11 -13.65
C GLY A 132 -15.04 9.43 -12.90
N PHE A 133 -16.14 10.15 -13.13
CA PHE A 133 -16.44 11.38 -12.38
C PHE A 133 -16.56 11.13 -10.88
N LEU A 134 -17.35 10.14 -10.46
CA LEU A 134 -17.64 9.87 -9.05
C LEU A 134 -16.36 9.58 -8.26
N LEU A 135 -15.51 8.68 -8.77
CA LEU A 135 -14.27 8.28 -8.09
C LEU A 135 -13.26 9.43 -8.07
N THR A 136 -13.10 10.16 -9.18
CA THR A 136 -12.18 11.31 -9.25
C THR A 136 -12.61 12.45 -8.33
N HIS A 137 -13.90 12.82 -8.33
CA HIS A 137 -14.38 13.98 -7.56
C HIS A 137 -14.50 13.67 -6.06
N ALA A 138 -14.89 12.44 -5.69
CA ALA A 138 -14.94 12.04 -4.29
C ALA A 138 -13.54 11.98 -3.67
N ALA A 139 -12.53 11.46 -4.40
CA ALA A 139 -11.14 11.47 -3.97
C ALA A 139 -10.63 12.91 -3.76
N LEU A 140 -10.83 13.79 -4.74
CA LEU A 140 -10.46 15.21 -4.65
C LEU A 140 -11.05 15.90 -3.42
N ALA A 141 -12.35 15.73 -3.21
CA ALA A 141 -13.05 16.37 -2.10
C ALA A 141 -12.45 15.93 -0.75
N ALA A 142 -12.22 14.61 -0.59
CA ALA A 142 -11.66 14.05 0.64
C ALA A 142 -10.21 14.50 0.85
N GLU A 143 -9.35 14.44 -0.16
CA GLU A 143 -7.95 14.88 -0.08
C GLU A 143 -7.85 16.35 0.33
N LEU A 144 -8.66 17.22 -0.28
CA LEU A 144 -8.63 18.63 0.03
C LEU A 144 -9.16 18.90 1.43
N ALA A 145 -10.27 18.26 1.82
CA ALA A 145 -10.85 18.42 3.15
C ALA A 145 -9.90 17.95 4.25
N GLN A 146 -9.38 16.73 4.15
CA GLN A 146 -8.51 16.14 5.16
C GLN A 146 -7.13 16.78 5.12
N GLY A 147 -6.60 17.07 3.93
CA GLY A 147 -5.31 17.73 3.80
C GLY A 147 -5.30 19.13 4.39
N LEU A 148 -6.33 19.95 4.11
CA LEU A 148 -6.42 21.29 4.68
C LEU A 148 -6.45 21.23 6.21
N ARG A 149 -7.23 20.31 6.79
CA ARG A 149 -7.32 20.10 8.24
C ARG A 149 -5.99 19.65 8.85
N TYR A 150 -5.25 18.76 8.19
CA TYR A 150 -3.94 18.33 8.67
C TYR A 150 -2.93 19.49 8.63
N VAL A 151 -2.91 20.26 7.54
CA VAL A 151 -2.10 21.49 7.44
C VAL A 151 -2.51 22.50 8.52
N GLU A 152 -3.80 22.67 8.82
CA GLU A 152 -4.26 23.55 9.90
C GLU A 152 -3.73 23.12 11.26
N LEU A 153 -3.65 21.82 11.50
CA LEU A 153 -3.14 21.26 12.75
C LEU A 153 -1.61 21.43 12.88
N ALA A 154 -0.85 21.08 11.84
CA ALA A 154 0.59 20.94 11.89
C ALA A 154 1.38 22.19 11.45
N ALA A 155 0.82 23.04 10.58
CA ALA A 155 1.55 24.18 10.06
C ALA A 155 1.74 25.31 11.09
N GLY A 156 2.77 26.12 10.87
CA GLY A 156 3.12 27.27 11.71
C GLY A 156 3.86 26.89 12.99
N GLN A 157 4.38 25.66 13.08
CA GLN A 157 5.15 25.15 14.21
C GLN A 157 6.54 24.71 13.73
N ALA A 158 7.54 25.61 13.79
CA ALA A 158 8.85 25.39 13.15
C ALA A 158 9.52 24.04 13.51
N GLN A 159 9.52 23.65 14.79
CA GLN A 159 10.09 22.36 15.21
C GLN A 159 9.33 21.17 14.61
N LEU A 160 7.99 21.24 14.54
CA LEU A 160 7.19 20.17 13.96
C LEU A 160 7.37 20.09 12.45
N GLU A 161 7.39 21.22 11.75
CA GLU A 161 7.60 21.21 10.30
C GLU A 161 8.95 20.62 9.92
N VAL A 162 10.02 20.95 10.66
CA VAL A 162 11.34 20.31 10.48
C VAL A 162 11.23 18.80 10.67
N LEU A 163 10.60 18.34 11.76
CA LEU A 163 10.44 16.91 12.04
C LEU A 163 9.67 16.17 10.94
N LEU A 164 8.62 16.79 10.36
CA LEU A 164 7.81 16.17 9.30
C LEU A 164 8.47 16.23 7.91
N ASP A 165 9.49 17.08 7.74
CA ASP A 165 10.29 17.21 6.52
C ASP A 165 11.61 16.41 6.56
N GLU A 166 12.01 15.91 7.74
CA GLU A 166 13.10 14.94 7.87
C GLU A 166 12.74 13.65 7.10
N PRO A 167 13.69 13.05 6.37
CA PRO A 167 13.45 11.78 5.70
C PRO A 167 13.24 10.67 6.75
N GLY A 168 12.23 9.82 6.51
CA GLY A 168 11.95 8.62 7.33
C GLY A 168 11.92 7.38 6.44
N PRO A 169 13.08 6.84 6.01
CA PRO A 169 13.14 5.72 5.07
C PRO A 169 12.38 4.47 5.54
N GLU A 170 12.37 4.19 6.85
CA GLU A 170 11.62 3.10 7.47
C GLU A 170 10.10 3.20 7.26
N TYR A 171 9.60 4.41 7.02
CA TYR A 171 8.20 4.72 6.74
C TYR A 171 7.95 5.08 5.27
N GLY A 172 9.00 5.09 4.43
CA GLY A 172 8.92 5.52 3.03
C GLY A 172 8.74 7.02 2.84
N LEU A 173 9.08 7.85 3.83
CA LEU A 173 8.94 9.31 3.75
C LEU A 173 10.19 9.96 3.11
N PRO A 174 10.05 10.68 1.99
CA PRO A 174 11.16 11.42 1.39
C PRO A 174 11.45 12.73 2.14
N THR A 175 12.63 13.29 1.93
CA THR A 175 12.98 14.63 2.41
C THR A 175 11.98 15.67 1.89
N ARG A 176 11.61 16.64 2.74
CA ARG A 176 10.63 17.70 2.45
C ARG A 176 9.20 17.20 2.14
N ALA A 177 8.82 16.02 2.64
CA ALA A 177 7.50 15.45 2.41
C ALA A 177 6.36 16.41 2.84
N PHE A 178 6.45 17.02 4.02
CA PHE A 178 5.40 17.89 4.54
C PHE A 178 5.34 19.25 3.84
N GLY A 179 6.49 19.86 3.56
CA GLY A 179 6.59 21.11 2.81
C GLY A 179 5.92 21.00 1.44
N ARG A 180 6.23 19.94 0.69
CA ARG A 180 5.65 19.70 -0.63
C ARG A 180 4.15 19.36 -0.55
N PHE A 181 3.73 18.59 0.46
CA PHE A 181 2.31 18.33 0.72
C PHE A 181 1.51 19.63 0.98
N LYS A 182 2.06 20.56 1.76
CA LYS A 182 1.44 21.88 1.98
C LYS A 182 1.24 22.63 0.67
N GLU A 183 2.28 22.67 -0.17
CA GLU A 183 2.24 23.31 -1.49
C GLU A 183 1.14 22.71 -2.37
N GLN A 184 0.97 21.39 -2.36
CA GLN A 184 -0.06 20.69 -3.15
C GLN A 184 -1.48 20.95 -2.64
N VAL A 185 -1.74 20.76 -1.35
CA VAL A 185 -3.08 20.93 -0.77
C VAL A 185 -3.55 22.38 -0.88
N LEU A 186 -2.63 23.34 -0.80
CA LEU A 186 -2.93 24.76 -0.92
C LEU A 186 -2.91 25.27 -2.38
N HIS A 187 -2.68 24.38 -3.36
CA HIS A 187 -2.57 24.79 -4.75
C HIS A 187 -3.92 25.27 -5.33
N VAL A 188 -3.91 26.42 -6.02
CA VAL A 188 -5.12 27.05 -6.58
C VAL A 188 -5.83 26.14 -7.58
N GLY A 189 -5.08 25.39 -8.38
CA GLY A 189 -5.65 24.44 -9.34
C GLY A 189 -6.56 23.39 -8.70
N THR A 190 -6.15 22.83 -7.55
CA THR A 190 -6.94 21.84 -6.78
C THR A 190 -8.23 22.47 -6.23
N THR A 191 -8.15 23.74 -5.84
CA THR A 191 -9.31 24.51 -5.36
C THR A 191 -10.33 24.73 -6.47
N THR A 192 -9.91 25.20 -7.65
CA THR A 192 -10.80 25.39 -8.81
C THR A 192 -11.50 24.08 -9.20
N GLN A 193 -10.78 22.96 -9.20
CA GLN A 193 -11.32 21.63 -9.51
C GLN A 193 -12.46 21.21 -8.56
N LEU A 194 -12.37 21.57 -7.27
CA LEU A 194 -13.44 21.26 -6.32
C LEU A 194 -14.75 21.97 -6.72
N PHE A 195 -14.67 23.25 -7.11
CA PHE A 195 -15.84 24.03 -7.49
C PHE A 195 -16.42 23.62 -8.84
N THR A 196 -15.56 23.44 -9.85
CA THR A 196 -16.00 23.00 -11.18
C THR A 196 -16.64 21.61 -11.10
N GLY A 197 -16.05 20.69 -10.34
CA GLY A 197 -16.60 19.35 -10.12
C GLY A 197 -17.92 19.37 -9.34
N ASP A 198 -18.07 20.23 -8.33
CA ASP A 198 -19.35 20.40 -7.61
C ASP A 198 -20.47 20.93 -8.51
N GLY A 199 -20.16 21.90 -9.38
CA GLY A 199 -21.09 22.40 -10.39
C GLY A 199 -21.44 21.33 -11.41
N TYR A 200 -20.43 20.60 -11.90
CA TYR A 200 -20.60 19.52 -12.86
C TYR A 200 -21.45 18.38 -12.29
N ARG A 201 -21.26 18.00 -11.01
CA ARG A 201 -22.10 17.02 -10.30
C ARG A 201 -23.58 17.33 -10.41
N ALA A 202 -23.97 18.59 -10.23
CA ALA A 202 -25.37 19.02 -10.28
C ALA A 202 -25.97 18.78 -11.67
N THR A 203 -25.16 18.89 -12.73
CA THR A 203 -25.58 18.61 -14.11
C THR A 203 -25.56 17.11 -14.47
N LEU A 204 -24.79 16.30 -13.74
CA LEU A 204 -24.61 14.88 -14.02
C LEU A 204 -25.69 13.96 -13.42
N HIS A 205 -26.58 14.46 -12.56
CA HIS A 205 -27.58 13.62 -11.90
C HIS A 205 -28.38 12.70 -12.86
N PRO A 206 -28.89 13.19 -14.01
CA PRO A 206 -29.59 12.34 -14.97
C PRO A 206 -28.69 11.26 -15.61
N VAL A 207 -27.40 11.54 -15.79
CA VAL A 207 -26.42 10.59 -16.33
C VAL A 207 -26.12 9.50 -15.31
N LEU A 208 -25.97 9.87 -14.03
CA LEU A 208 -25.73 8.93 -12.93
C LEU A 208 -26.91 7.97 -12.74
N GLU A 209 -28.14 8.50 -12.79
CA GLU A 209 -29.39 7.73 -12.68
C GLU A 209 -29.54 6.77 -13.87
N LYS A 210 -29.43 7.28 -15.12
CA LYS A 210 -29.51 6.45 -16.33
C LYS A 210 -28.43 5.37 -16.40
N ALA A 211 -27.25 5.64 -15.84
CA ALA A 211 -26.16 4.67 -15.77
C ALA A 211 -26.39 3.57 -14.72
N GLY A 212 -27.37 3.73 -13.81
CA GLY A 212 -27.64 2.80 -12.71
C GLY A 212 -26.56 2.83 -11.62
N VAL A 213 -25.67 3.82 -11.62
CA VAL A 213 -24.53 3.88 -10.69
C VAL A 213 -24.96 4.34 -9.30
N LEU A 214 -26.06 5.09 -9.20
CA LEU A 214 -26.59 5.56 -7.92
C LEU A 214 -27.04 4.42 -6.99
N ASP A 215 -27.46 3.29 -7.56
CA ASP A 215 -27.97 2.13 -6.83
C ASP A 215 -26.86 1.11 -6.49
N GLU A 216 -25.64 1.35 -6.94
CA GLU A 216 -24.50 0.47 -6.65
C GLU A 216 -24.17 0.49 -5.14
N PRO A 217 -23.92 -0.68 -4.53
CA PRO A 217 -23.53 -0.76 -3.12
C PRO A 217 -22.34 0.17 -2.80
N GLY A 218 -22.48 0.98 -1.75
CA GLY A 218 -21.45 1.92 -1.31
C GLY A 218 -21.47 3.29 -2.00
N VAL A 219 -22.08 3.45 -3.18
CA VAL A 219 -22.14 4.75 -3.88
C VAL A 219 -22.94 5.81 -3.11
N PRO A 220 -24.09 5.50 -2.46
CA PRO A 220 -24.79 6.50 -1.64
C PRO A 220 -23.93 7.06 -0.51
N ALA A 221 -23.15 6.20 0.16
CA ALA A 221 -22.22 6.60 1.22
C ALA A 221 -21.08 7.45 0.67
N LEU A 222 -20.52 7.08 -0.50
CA LEU A 222 -19.50 7.88 -1.19
C LEU A 222 -20.03 9.28 -1.53
N LEU A 223 -21.24 9.37 -2.08
CA LEU A 223 -21.85 10.64 -2.45
C LEU A 223 -22.05 11.56 -1.24
N GLN A 224 -22.49 10.99 -0.11
CA GLN A 224 -22.64 11.73 1.13
C GLN A 224 -21.28 12.22 1.65
N GLY A 225 -20.28 11.34 1.74
CA GLY A 225 -18.93 11.70 2.15
C GLY A 225 -18.30 12.78 1.26
N MET A 226 -18.46 12.68 -0.05
CA MET A 226 -18.00 13.69 -1.01
C MET A 226 -18.64 15.07 -0.78
N ARG A 227 -19.95 15.12 -0.43
CA ARG A 227 -20.62 16.39 -0.12
C ARG A 227 -20.09 16.99 1.19
N ASP A 228 -19.93 16.16 2.21
CA ASP A 228 -19.45 16.59 3.53
C ASP A 228 -18.01 17.10 3.46
N ASP A 229 -17.14 16.37 2.73
CA ASP A 229 -15.76 16.75 2.49
C ASP A 229 -15.68 18.02 1.64
N SER A 230 -16.45 18.14 0.56
CA SER A 230 -16.50 19.39 -0.23
C SER A 230 -16.93 20.59 0.62
N HIS A 231 -17.98 20.44 1.42
CA HIS A 231 -18.43 21.49 2.32
C HIS A 231 -17.35 21.89 3.33
N ALA A 232 -16.67 20.91 3.94
CA ALA A 232 -15.56 21.16 4.85
C ALA A 232 -14.38 21.87 4.18
N ALA A 233 -13.96 21.43 3.00
CA ALA A 233 -12.87 22.02 2.24
C ALA A 233 -13.17 23.48 1.89
N ARG A 234 -14.38 23.78 1.40
CA ARG A 234 -14.82 25.15 1.08
C ARG A 234 -14.79 26.05 2.31
N GLY A 235 -15.25 25.54 3.45
CA GLY A 235 -15.18 26.26 4.73
C GLY A 235 -13.76 26.61 5.16
N SER A 236 -12.80 25.68 5.01
CA SER A 236 -11.38 25.93 5.31
C SER A 236 -10.72 26.91 4.34
N LEU A 237 -11.01 26.80 3.03
CA LEU A 237 -10.45 27.70 2.01
C LEU A 237 -10.91 29.15 2.19
N LEU A 238 -12.19 29.36 2.50
CA LEU A 238 -12.75 30.67 2.81
C LEU A 238 -12.02 31.35 3.97
N LYS A 239 -11.70 30.59 5.03
CA LYS A 239 -11.02 31.11 6.22
C LYS A 239 -9.55 31.48 5.96
N ARG A 240 -8.89 30.79 5.03
CA ARG A 240 -7.43 30.92 4.80
C ARG A 240 -7.04 32.00 3.81
N GLY A 241 -7.93 32.44 2.93
CA GLY A 241 -7.56 33.44 1.93
C GLY A 241 -8.72 33.82 1.02
N PRO A 242 -9.56 34.79 1.40
CA PRO A 242 -10.68 35.26 0.58
C PRO A 242 -10.22 35.74 -0.82
N VAL A 243 -8.96 36.18 -0.98
CA VAL A 243 -8.38 36.58 -2.27
C VAL A 243 -8.06 35.38 -3.17
N MET A 244 -7.46 34.30 -2.65
CA MET A 244 -7.26 33.06 -3.42
C MET A 244 -8.59 32.40 -3.78
N PHE A 245 -9.53 32.42 -2.82
CA PHE A 245 -10.90 31.98 -3.03
C PHE A 245 -11.61 32.81 -4.10
N ALA A 246 -11.54 34.15 -4.02
CA ALA A 246 -12.12 35.05 -5.01
C ALA A 246 -11.49 34.87 -6.39
N LYS A 247 -10.18 34.62 -6.47
CA LYS A 247 -9.48 34.33 -7.73
C LYS A 247 -9.95 33.02 -8.35
N ALA A 248 -10.04 31.93 -7.57
CA ALA A 248 -10.54 30.64 -8.07
C ALA A 248 -12.01 30.73 -8.54
N VAL A 249 -12.85 31.51 -7.84
CA VAL A 249 -14.24 31.78 -8.24
C VAL A 249 -14.31 32.69 -9.47
N ALA A 250 -13.43 33.69 -9.58
CA ALA A 250 -13.38 34.58 -10.76
C ALA A 250 -12.92 33.82 -12.02
N ASP A 251 -11.91 32.96 -11.91
CA ASP A 251 -11.43 32.11 -13.01
C ASP A 251 -12.54 31.19 -13.54
N LEU A 252 -13.47 30.74 -12.68
CA LEU A 252 -14.66 29.98 -13.07
C LEU A 252 -15.66 30.78 -13.93
N THR A 253 -15.79 32.08 -13.66
CA THR A 253 -16.78 32.94 -14.37
C THR A 253 -16.34 33.36 -15.77
N GLN A 254 -15.05 33.27 -16.08
CA GLN A 254 -14.53 33.68 -17.39
C GLN A 254 -14.65 32.59 -18.47
N ASP A 255 -15.01 31.36 -18.12
CA ASP A 255 -14.85 30.23 -19.05
C ASP A 255 -15.98 29.18 -18.87
N THR A 256 -17.15 29.47 -19.48
CA THR A 256 -18.38 28.66 -19.39
C THR A 256 -18.50 27.58 -20.48
N THR A 257 -17.44 27.32 -21.23
CA THR A 257 -17.37 26.18 -22.16
C THR A 257 -16.62 25.03 -21.52
N ALA A 258 -17.08 23.80 -21.75
CA ALA A 258 -16.56 22.53 -21.20
C ALA A 258 -15.03 22.26 -21.36
N ARG A 259 -14.27 23.21 -21.91
CA ARG A 259 -12.80 23.22 -22.02
C ARG A 259 -12.07 23.78 -20.80
N ALA A 260 -12.77 24.38 -19.82
CA ALA A 260 -12.15 25.01 -18.66
C ALA A 260 -12.23 24.20 -17.35
N VAL A 261 -12.80 22.99 -17.38
CA VAL A 261 -13.20 22.30 -16.14
C VAL A 261 -12.00 21.69 -15.39
N PHE A 262 -10.92 21.35 -16.09
CA PHE A 262 -9.68 20.84 -15.48
C PHE A 262 -8.48 21.20 -16.38
N PRO A 263 -7.78 22.34 -16.18
CA PRO A 263 -6.49 22.52 -16.83
C PRO A 263 -5.58 21.38 -16.35
N VAL A 264 -5.05 20.59 -17.30
CA VAL A 264 -4.07 19.53 -17.02
C VAL A 264 -2.78 20.22 -16.55
N GLN A 265 -2.68 20.49 -15.26
CA GLN A 265 -1.42 20.88 -14.66
C GLN A 265 -0.69 19.62 -14.20
N LYS A 266 0.37 19.29 -14.95
CA LYS A 266 1.31 18.19 -14.71
C LYS A 266 2.04 18.26 -13.36
N THR A 267 1.87 19.33 -12.59
CA THR A 267 2.59 19.56 -11.32
C THR A 267 2.32 18.49 -10.25
N VAL A 268 1.16 17.83 -10.30
CA VAL A 268 0.77 16.76 -9.35
C VAL A 268 1.61 15.48 -9.57
N ALA A 269 2.03 15.22 -10.81
CA ALA A 269 2.81 14.04 -11.17
C ALA A 269 4.29 14.15 -10.73
N GLU A 270 4.81 15.37 -10.47
CA GLU A 270 6.24 15.57 -10.19
C GLU A 270 6.60 15.34 -8.71
N TRP A 271 5.68 15.60 -7.77
CA TRP A 271 5.94 15.39 -6.34
C TRP A 271 5.97 13.91 -5.95
N MET A 272 5.03 13.14 -6.48
CA MET A 272 4.94 11.70 -6.28
C MET A 272 5.54 10.95 -7.49
N GLY A 273 6.41 11.61 -8.27
CA GLY A 273 7.07 11.16 -9.51
C GLY A 273 6.29 10.13 -10.33
N ASP A 274 5.61 10.59 -11.38
CA ASP A 274 4.88 9.75 -12.35
C ASP A 274 4.21 8.51 -11.72
N THR A 275 3.50 8.70 -10.59
CA THR A 275 2.59 7.72 -9.96
C THR A 275 1.35 7.48 -10.82
N ARG A 276 1.54 7.45 -12.13
CA ARG A 276 0.59 6.83 -13.04
C ARG A 276 0.57 5.36 -12.65
N VAL A 277 -0.57 4.89 -12.19
CA VAL A 277 -0.77 3.48 -11.88
C VAL A 277 -0.53 2.66 -13.14
N ARG A 278 0.71 2.17 -13.32
CA ARG A 278 1.14 1.49 -14.55
C ARG A 278 0.42 0.15 -14.73
N ARG A 279 0.01 -0.46 -13.62
CA ARG A 279 -0.54 -1.81 -13.58
C ARG A 279 -1.50 -1.97 -12.39
N ALA A 280 -2.74 -2.36 -12.66
CA ALA A 280 -3.70 -2.76 -11.63
C ALA A 280 -3.94 -4.26 -11.72
N GLY A 281 -3.76 -4.98 -10.61
CA GLY A 281 -4.18 -6.37 -10.44
C GLY A 281 -3.44 -7.42 -11.28
N LYS A 282 -2.39 -7.06 -12.02
CA LYS A 282 -1.42 -8.03 -12.53
C LYS A 282 -0.26 -8.10 -11.54
N PRO A 283 0.41 -9.25 -11.40
CA PRO A 283 1.64 -9.39 -10.60
C PRO A 283 2.90 -9.45 -11.47
N LEU A 284 4.03 -8.95 -10.96
CA LEU A 284 5.32 -8.92 -11.68
C LEU A 284 6.03 -10.26 -11.60
N ILE A 285 5.85 -10.97 -10.49
CA ILE A 285 6.40 -12.30 -10.32
C ILE A 285 5.64 -13.25 -11.23
N ALA A 286 6.35 -13.90 -12.14
CA ALA A 286 5.78 -14.93 -13.00
C ALA A 286 5.43 -16.19 -12.19
N ARG A 287 4.41 -16.94 -12.63
CA ARG A 287 4.00 -18.18 -11.94
C ARG A 287 5.13 -19.19 -11.89
N GLU A 288 5.93 -19.28 -12.95
CA GLU A 288 7.10 -20.14 -13.04
C GLU A 288 8.17 -19.77 -12.01
N GLN A 289 8.35 -18.47 -11.73
CA GLN A 289 9.28 -18.01 -10.69
C GLN A 289 8.79 -18.40 -9.30
N ALA A 290 7.49 -18.22 -9.02
CA ALA A 290 6.89 -18.63 -7.75
C ALA A 290 6.99 -20.16 -7.55
N LEU A 291 6.70 -20.95 -8.58
CA LEU A 291 6.84 -22.41 -8.54
C LEU A 291 8.29 -22.87 -8.37
N LYS A 292 9.24 -22.22 -9.03
CA LYS A 292 10.68 -22.50 -8.84
C LYS A 292 11.12 -22.17 -7.41
N LEU A 293 10.58 -21.11 -6.81
CA LEU A 293 10.91 -20.72 -5.45
C LEU A 293 10.43 -21.76 -4.41
N LEU A 294 9.27 -22.39 -4.64
CA LEU A 294 8.74 -23.43 -3.73
C LEU A 294 9.74 -24.55 -3.44
N THR A 295 10.60 -24.90 -4.40
CA THR A 295 11.57 -26.01 -4.22
C THR A 295 12.67 -25.69 -3.20
N ARG A 296 12.77 -24.44 -2.74
CA ARG A 296 13.73 -23.96 -1.72
C ARG A 296 13.05 -23.63 -0.39
N MET A 297 11.73 -23.57 -0.38
CA MET A 297 10.94 -23.21 0.79
C MET A 297 10.68 -24.42 1.68
N ALA A 298 10.41 -24.19 2.96
CA ALA A 298 10.12 -25.22 3.93
C ALA A 298 8.98 -24.76 4.85
N PRO A 299 8.13 -25.69 5.34
CA PRO A 299 7.11 -25.34 6.32
C PRO A 299 7.67 -24.55 7.51
N GLY A 300 7.06 -23.40 7.77
CA GLY A 300 7.47 -22.43 8.78
C GLY A 300 8.20 -21.20 8.23
N ASP A 301 8.56 -21.15 6.95
CA ASP A 301 9.10 -19.93 6.35
C ASP A 301 8.11 -18.76 6.45
N VAL A 302 8.63 -17.55 6.66
CA VAL A 302 7.88 -16.30 6.71
C VAL A 302 8.06 -15.59 5.38
N LEU A 303 6.94 -15.26 4.73
CA LEU A 303 6.92 -14.55 3.47
C LEU A 303 6.61 -13.08 3.75
N LEU A 304 7.31 -12.21 3.04
CA LEU A 304 7.05 -10.78 3.01
C LEU A 304 6.59 -10.49 1.59
N ALA A 305 5.35 -10.06 1.44
CA ALA A 305 4.74 -9.85 0.14
C ALA A 305 4.33 -8.40 -0.04
N ARG A 306 4.46 -7.93 -1.28
CA ARG A 306 3.93 -6.64 -1.68
C ARG A 306 3.34 -6.78 -3.07
N GLN A 307 2.04 -6.56 -3.13
CA GLN A 307 1.36 -6.20 -4.36
C GLN A 307 1.08 -4.70 -4.36
N ASN A 308 1.53 -4.03 -5.42
CA ASN A 308 1.23 -2.63 -5.62
C ASN A 308 -0.29 -2.44 -5.75
N TRP A 309 -0.82 -1.41 -5.07
CA TRP A 309 -2.23 -1.00 -5.18
C TRP A 309 -3.26 -2.03 -4.66
N PHE A 310 -2.87 -2.84 -3.68
CA PHE A 310 -3.77 -3.77 -2.99
C PHE A 310 -4.40 -3.15 -1.74
N LEU A 311 -5.69 -3.42 -1.52
CA LEU A 311 -6.54 -2.73 -0.54
C LEU A 311 -6.03 -2.80 0.90
N SER A 312 -5.63 -4.00 1.35
CA SER A 312 -5.18 -4.24 2.73
C SER A 312 -3.87 -3.52 3.07
N ASN A 313 -3.18 -2.96 2.07
CA ASN A 313 -1.93 -2.25 2.26
C ASN A 313 -2.14 -0.79 2.67
N ILE A 314 -3.34 -0.21 2.54
CA ILE A 314 -3.58 1.22 2.76
C ILE A 314 -3.51 1.58 4.26
N GLY A 315 -2.68 2.56 4.60
CA GLY A 315 -2.49 3.08 5.96
C GLY A 315 -1.36 2.44 6.75
N LEU A 316 -0.70 1.41 6.20
CA LEU A 316 0.50 0.81 6.78
C LEU A 316 1.75 1.41 6.11
N PRO A 317 2.55 2.23 6.83
CA PRO A 317 3.73 2.85 6.27
C PRO A 317 4.87 1.84 6.05
N GLY A 318 5.77 2.15 5.13
CA GLY A 318 6.94 1.32 4.81
C GLY A 318 6.79 0.44 3.55
N PHE A 319 7.92 -0.05 3.05
CA PHE A 319 7.99 -0.79 1.78
C PHE A 319 7.17 -2.09 1.80
N TRP A 320 7.29 -2.90 2.85
CA TRP A 320 6.60 -4.18 2.99
C TRP A 320 5.28 -4.00 3.75
N PRO A 321 4.13 -4.19 3.09
CA PRO A 321 2.83 -4.02 3.73
C PRO A 321 2.25 -5.34 4.28
N HIS A 322 2.73 -6.50 3.81
CA HIS A 322 2.12 -7.80 4.09
C HIS A 322 3.13 -8.84 4.52
N ALA A 323 2.69 -9.75 5.39
CA ALA A 323 3.45 -10.93 5.78
C ALA A 323 2.54 -12.17 5.89
N GLU A 324 3.09 -13.31 5.54
CA GLU A 324 2.35 -14.58 5.43
C GLU A 324 3.18 -15.72 6.06
N LEU A 325 2.51 -16.80 6.46
CA LEU A 325 3.16 -18.01 6.95
C LEU A 325 3.06 -19.12 5.89
N TYR A 326 4.20 -19.56 5.37
CA TYR A 326 4.25 -20.72 4.49
C TYR A 326 4.22 -22.00 5.30
N VAL A 327 3.24 -22.85 5.02
CA VAL A 327 3.04 -24.13 5.70
C VAL A 327 3.31 -25.33 4.79
N GLY A 328 3.41 -25.10 3.47
CA GLY A 328 3.51 -26.17 2.47
C GLY A 328 2.21 -26.94 2.32
N THR A 329 2.22 -28.03 1.56
CA THR A 329 1.10 -28.98 1.46
C THR A 329 1.08 -29.94 2.65
N ALA A 330 -0.01 -30.71 2.80
CA ALA A 330 -0.06 -31.78 3.81
C ALA A 330 1.09 -32.80 3.68
N GLN A 331 1.56 -33.07 2.44
CA GLN A 331 2.73 -33.91 2.21
C GLN A 331 4.01 -33.24 2.70
N ASP A 332 4.18 -31.94 2.44
CA ASP A 332 5.34 -31.18 2.89
C ASP A 332 5.39 -31.14 4.44
N LEU A 333 4.24 -30.97 5.11
CA LEU A 333 4.13 -31.05 6.58
C LEU A 333 4.54 -32.43 7.10
N ALA A 334 4.03 -33.51 6.49
CA ALA A 334 4.36 -34.87 6.91
C ALA A 334 5.86 -35.14 6.77
N GLN A 335 6.45 -34.75 5.64
CA GLN A 335 7.87 -34.91 5.38
C GLN A 335 8.73 -34.10 6.35
N ALA A 336 8.31 -32.87 6.70
CA ALA A 336 9.07 -31.99 7.58
C ALA A 336 8.98 -32.37 9.06
N PHE A 337 7.86 -32.94 9.50
CA PHE A 337 7.55 -33.03 10.94
C PHE A 337 7.19 -34.43 11.44
N ASP A 338 6.53 -35.29 10.65
CA ASP A 338 5.95 -36.52 11.20
C ASP A 338 6.99 -37.57 11.59
N ALA A 339 8.17 -37.55 10.97
CA ALA A 339 9.29 -38.44 11.28
C ALA A 339 10.27 -37.85 12.30
N ASP A 340 10.19 -36.54 12.60
CA ASP A 340 11.15 -35.85 13.47
C ASP A 340 11.01 -36.34 14.93
N PRO A 341 12.10 -36.74 15.61
CA PRO A 341 12.03 -37.29 16.96
C PRO A 341 11.49 -36.32 18.01
N GLU A 342 11.86 -35.05 17.94
CA GLU A 342 11.41 -34.04 18.91
C GLU A 342 9.94 -33.71 18.71
N VAL A 343 9.51 -33.60 17.45
CA VAL A 343 8.09 -33.42 17.10
C VAL A 343 7.29 -34.62 17.58
N LYS A 344 7.71 -35.86 17.30
CA LYS A 344 7.02 -37.08 17.77
C LYS A 344 6.87 -37.11 19.29
N ALA A 345 7.95 -36.80 20.01
CA ALA A 345 7.94 -36.76 21.47
C ALA A 345 6.95 -35.72 21.99
N TRP A 346 6.94 -34.52 21.40
CA TRP A 346 5.98 -33.48 21.74
C TRP A 346 4.54 -33.89 21.41
N VAL A 347 4.27 -34.37 20.20
CA VAL A 347 2.93 -34.79 19.72
C VAL A 347 2.35 -35.88 20.62
N ALA A 348 3.16 -36.81 21.11
CA ALA A 348 2.73 -37.84 22.06
C ALA A 348 2.22 -37.27 23.41
N THR A 349 2.58 -36.03 23.77
CA THR A 349 2.07 -35.35 24.97
C THR A 349 0.70 -34.68 24.75
N LEU A 350 0.28 -34.50 23.49
CA LEU A 350 -0.96 -33.80 23.17
C LEU A 350 -2.21 -34.64 23.52
N PRO A 351 -3.35 -34.00 23.85
CA PRO A 351 -4.59 -34.70 24.14
C PRO A 351 -4.99 -35.65 23.01
N GLY A 352 -5.33 -36.90 23.37
CA GLY A 352 -5.65 -37.96 22.43
C GLY A 352 -4.44 -38.62 21.74
N LYS A 353 -3.21 -38.34 22.20
CA LYS A 353 -1.95 -39.03 21.83
C LYS A 353 -1.87 -39.40 20.34
N PRO A 354 -1.96 -38.42 19.44
CA PRO A 354 -1.89 -38.66 18.00
C PRO A 354 -0.56 -39.31 17.63
N GLY A 355 -0.57 -40.16 16.60
CA GLY A 355 0.64 -40.84 16.14
C GLY A 355 1.62 -39.91 15.40
N THR A 356 1.11 -38.85 14.76
CA THR A 356 1.89 -37.89 13.98
C THR A 356 1.34 -36.47 14.13
N PHE A 357 2.11 -35.46 13.71
CA PHE A 357 1.70 -34.06 13.77
C PHE A 357 0.55 -33.77 12.79
N THR A 358 0.63 -34.27 11.56
CA THR A 358 -0.46 -34.14 10.58
C THR A 358 -1.75 -34.82 11.04
N ALA A 359 -1.66 -36.00 11.68
CA ALA A 359 -2.81 -36.67 12.26
C ALA A 359 -3.42 -35.87 13.42
N HIS A 360 -2.59 -35.16 14.19
CA HIS A 360 -3.09 -34.23 15.21
C HIS A 360 -3.90 -33.09 14.57
N LEU A 361 -3.37 -32.42 13.54
CA LEU A 361 -4.06 -31.33 12.85
C LEU A 361 -5.40 -31.79 12.25
N ALA A 362 -5.41 -32.94 11.58
CA ALA A 362 -6.62 -33.53 11.00
C ALA A 362 -7.70 -33.80 12.05
N ARG A 363 -7.30 -34.30 13.23
CA ARG A 363 -8.24 -34.59 14.33
C ARG A 363 -8.70 -33.32 15.05
N ALA A 364 -7.79 -32.38 15.31
CA ALA A 364 -8.08 -31.16 16.05
C ALA A 364 -8.93 -30.17 15.23
N PHE A 365 -8.75 -30.17 13.90
CA PHE A 365 -9.40 -29.23 13.00
C PHE A 365 -9.95 -29.93 11.74
N PRO A 366 -10.91 -30.86 11.84
CA PRO A 366 -11.34 -31.68 10.70
C PRO A 366 -11.82 -30.86 9.50
N ALA A 367 -12.64 -29.83 9.72
CA ALA A 367 -13.11 -28.94 8.64
C ALA A 367 -11.97 -28.12 8.01
N LYS A 368 -11.09 -27.56 8.84
CA LYS A 368 -9.94 -26.75 8.37
C LYS A 368 -8.93 -27.62 7.62
N TRP A 369 -8.69 -28.84 8.11
CA TRP A 369 -7.81 -29.81 7.47
C TRP A 369 -8.35 -30.23 6.10
N ALA A 370 -9.65 -30.51 5.99
CA ALA A 370 -10.28 -30.81 4.71
C ALA A 370 -10.09 -29.67 3.70
N GLN A 371 -10.31 -28.41 4.12
CA GLN A 371 -10.05 -27.23 3.30
C GLN A 371 -8.55 -27.13 2.91
N TYR A 372 -7.66 -27.29 3.88
CA TYR A 372 -6.21 -27.20 3.70
C TYR A 372 -5.64 -28.28 2.78
N THR A 373 -6.21 -29.49 2.78
CA THR A 373 -5.81 -30.57 1.86
C THR A 373 -6.36 -30.40 0.44
N GLY A 374 -7.20 -29.39 0.21
CA GLY A 374 -7.81 -29.08 -1.07
C GLY A 374 -7.02 -28.10 -1.91
N GLN A 375 -7.75 -27.42 -2.79
CA GLN A 375 -7.25 -26.34 -3.64
C GLN A 375 -7.87 -25.01 -3.23
N ASP A 376 -7.18 -23.91 -3.50
CA ASP A 376 -7.69 -22.57 -3.32
C ASP A 376 -8.64 -22.15 -4.46
N ALA A 377 -9.11 -20.89 -4.42
CA ALA A 377 -10.00 -20.33 -5.43
C ALA A 377 -9.39 -20.25 -6.85
N HIS A 378 -8.06 -20.37 -6.96
CA HIS A 378 -7.33 -20.37 -8.22
C HIS A 378 -7.02 -21.79 -8.73
N GLY A 379 -7.42 -22.82 -7.97
CA GLY A 379 -7.17 -24.22 -8.30
C GLY A 379 -5.77 -24.71 -7.92
N ASP A 380 -4.99 -23.92 -7.18
CA ASP A 380 -3.67 -24.33 -6.69
C ASP A 380 -3.82 -25.08 -5.35
N PRO A 381 -2.95 -26.07 -5.06
CA PRO A 381 -2.88 -26.66 -3.72
C PRO A 381 -2.65 -25.57 -2.66
N VAL A 382 -3.41 -25.64 -1.56
CA VAL A 382 -3.22 -24.74 -0.43
C VAL A 382 -1.86 -24.97 0.20
N ARG A 383 -1.15 -23.87 0.48
CA ARG A 383 0.22 -23.89 1.02
C ARG A 383 0.55 -22.78 2.01
N ILE A 384 -0.33 -21.78 2.12
CA ILE A 384 -0.08 -20.55 2.87
C ILE A 384 -1.23 -20.33 3.85
N ILE A 385 -0.90 -19.79 5.04
CA ILE A 385 -1.85 -19.21 5.97
C ILE A 385 -1.53 -17.72 6.08
N GLU A 386 -2.51 -16.88 5.77
CA GLU A 386 -2.37 -15.43 5.78
C GLU A 386 -3.62 -14.76 6.32
N SER A 387 -3.52 -13.52 6.82
CA SER A 387 -4.68 -12.70 7.16
C SER A 387 -4.88 -11.66 6.07
N ILE A 388 -5.95 -11.80 5.30
CA ILE A 388 -6.33 -10.92 4.17
C ILE A 388 -7.73 -10.38 4.40
N SER A 389 -8.31 -9.62 3.48
CA SER A 389 -9.62 -8.95 3.67
C SER A 389 -10.75 -9.91 4.06
N GLU A 390 -10.66 -11.17 3.61
CA GLU A 390 -11.55 -12.29 3.91
C GLU A 390 -11.35 -12.89 5.31
N GLY A 391 -10.34 -12.42 6.05
CA GLY A 391 -9.87 -12.95 7.33
C GLY A 391 -8.68 -13.88 7.17
N VAL A 392 -8.37 -14.62 8.25
CA VAL A 392 -7.29 -15.62 8.24
C VAL A 392 -7.69 -16.79 7.37
N SER A 393 -7.04 -16.89 6.22
CA SER A 393 -7.42 -17.73 5.10
C SER A 393 -6.30 -18.68 4.68
N PHE A 394 -6.72 -19.74 3.99
CA PHE A 394 -5.83 -20.69 3.35
C PHE A 394 -5.72 -20.34 1.88
N THR A 395 -4.50 -20.17 1.39
CA THR A 395 -4.24 -19.72 0.02
C THR A 395 -3.16 -20.55 -0.67
N GLY A 396 -3.19 -20.53 -2.00
CA GLY A 396 -2.23 -21.19 -2.87
C GLY A 396 -1.24 -20.20 -3.49
N VAL A 397 -0.49 -20.68 -4.47
CA VAL A 397 0.62 -19.94 -5.10
C VAL A 397 0.11 -18.73 -5.88
N GLU A 398 -0.97 -18.89 -6.65
CA GLU A 398 -1.52 -17.80 -7.45
C GLU A 398 -2.06 -16.65 -6.61
N HIS A 399 -2.43 -16.89 -5.36
CA HIS A 399 -2.90 -15.84 -4.47
C HIS A 399 -1.76 -15.21 -3.66
N GLY A 400 -1.03 -16.00 -2.86
CA GLY A 400 -0.05 -15.45 -1.91
C GLY A 400 1.31 -15.10 -2.51
N MET A 401 1.73 -15.76 -3.59
CA MET A 401 3.10 -15.58 -4.13
C MET A 401 3.15 -14.80 -5.45
N ARG A 402 2.03 -14.68 -6.15
CA ARG A 402 1.90 -13.91 -7.39
C ARG A 402 1.63 -12.46 -7.05
N VAL A 403 2.68 -11.82 -6.55
CA VAL A 403 2.73 -10.41 -6.17
C VAL A 403 3.84 -9.69 -6.94
N ASP A 404 4.19 -8.48 -6.55
CA ASP A 404 5.22 -7.70 -7.26
C ASP A 404 6.60 -7.87 -6.62
N TYR A 405 6.63 -7.99 -5.29
CA TYR A 405 7.84 -8.26 -4.52
C TYR A 405 7.57 -9.37 -3.52
N LEU A 406 8.49 -10.33 -3.41
CA LEU A 406 8.35 -11.45 -2.49
C LEU A 406 9.70 -11.76 -1.83
N GLY A 407 9.80 -11.53 -0.53
CA GLY A 407 10.92 -11.96 0.31
C GLY A 407 10.57 -13.21 1.10
N VAL A 408 11.55 -14.11 1.27
CA VAL A 408 11.36 -15.33 2.07
C VAL A 408 12.46 -15.42 3.12
N LEU A 409 12.04 -15.49 4.39
CA LEU A 409 12.90 -15.64 5.56
C LEU A 409 12.57 -16.94 6.30
N ARG A 410 13.60 -17.71 6.65
CA ARG A 410 13.46 -18.96 7.40
C ARG A 410 13.79 -18.77 8.88
N PRO A 411 12.86 -18.99 9.81
CA PRO A 411 13.15 -19.00 11.25
C PRO A 411 14.21 -20.03 11.63
N ARG A 412 15.22 -19.60 12.39
CA ARG A 412 16.26 -20.47 13.01
C ARG A 412 15.73 -21.09 14.31
N LEU A 413 14.68 -21.88 14.14
CA LEU A 413 13.99 -22.62 15.21
C LEU A 413 14.02 -24.13 14.93
N SER A 414 13.85 -24.93 15.98
CA SER A 414 13.73 -26.39 15.86
C SER A 414 12.46 -26.76 15.09
N GLN A 415 12.43 -28.00 14.59
CA GLN A 415 11.25 -28.51 13.89
C GLN A 415 10.02 -28.52 14.79
N VAL A 416 10.17 -28.82 16.09
CA VAL A 416 9.07 -28.76 17.06
C VAL A 416 8.52 -27.34 17.26
N ASP A 417 9.37 -26.31 17.28
CA ASP A 417 8.91 -24.93 17.41
C ASP A 417 8.19 -24.44 16.14
N LYS A 418 8.66 -24.84 14.95
CA LYS A 418 7.94 -24.56 13.69
C LYS A 418 6.60 -25.29 13.63
N ALA A 419 6.55 -26.57 14.04
CA ALA A 419 5.30 -27.33 14.11
C ALA A 419 4.30 -26.71 15.11
N ARG A 420 4.76 -26.23 16.28
CA ARG A 420 3.94 -25.46 17.23
C ARG A 420 3.43 -24.15 16.62
N ALA A 421 4.26 -23.42 15.88
CA ALA A 421 3.84 -22.18 15.23
C ALA A 421 2.72 -22.43 14.21
N ILE A 422 2.87 -23.48 13.39
CA ILE A 422 1.86 -23.89 12.41
C ILE A 422 0.58 -24.34 13.12
N LEU A 423 0.69 -25.12 14.21
CA LEU A 423 -0.47 -25.49 15.02
C LEU A 423 -1.25 -24.27 15.53
N ARG A 424 -0.55 -23.25 16.03
CA ARG A 424 -1.15 -21.97 16.44
C ARG A 424 -1.80 -21.25 15.26
N ALA A 425 -1.15 -21.19 14.10
CA ALA A 425 -1.73 -20.59 12.90
C ALA A 425 -3.07 -21.25 12.52
N PHE A 426 -3.18 -22.57 12.60
CA PHE A 426 -4.45 -23.30 12.38
C PHE A 426 -5.57 -22.87 13.35
N THR A 427 -5.25 -22.50 14.60
CA THR A 427 -6.24 -21.98 15.56
C THR A 427 -6.78 -20.60 15.16
N PHE A 428 -6.00 -19.81 14.44
CA PHE A 428 -6.38 -18.48 13.97
C PHE A 428 -7.19 -18.50 12.69
N GLN A 429 -7.12 -19.57 11.91
CA GLN A 429 -7.86 -19.69 10.65
C GLN A 429 -9.37 -19.48 10.86
N GLY A 430 -9.97 -18.67 9.99
CA GLY A 430 -11.37 -18.25 10.02
C GLY A 430 -11.67 -17.02 10.86
N ARG A 431 -10.69 -16.43 11.56
CA ARG A 431 -10.88 -15.13 12.25
C ARG A 431 -10.98 -13.98 11.24
N PRO A 432 -11.83 -12.97 11.47
CA PRO A 432 -11.98 -11.83 10.57
C PRO A 432 -10.73 -10.94 10.54
N TYR A 433 -10.58 -10.16 9.47
CA TYR A 433 -9.47 -9.23 9.27
C TYR A 433 -9.61 -7.95 10.11
N ASP A 434 -8.49 -7.41 10.59
CA ASP A 434 -8.48 -6.11 11.26
C ASP A 434 -8.08 -4.96 10.33
N PHE A 435 -9.07 -4.26 9.78
CA PHE A 435 -8.84 -3.03 8.99
C PHE A 435 -8.45 -1.80 9.83
N ASN A 436 -8.52 -1.89 11.16
CA ASN A 436 -8.08 -0.83 12.07
C ASN A 436 -6.65 -1.01 12.57
N PHE A 437 -6.00 -2.13 12.22
CA PHE A 437 -4.63 -2.46 12.59
C PHE A 437 -4.38 -2.35 14.11
N ASP A 438 -5.32 -2.84 14.92
CA ASP A 438 -5.35 -2.75 16.37
C ASP A 438 -4.91 -4.07 17.03
N PHE A 439 -3.65 -4.17 17.44
CA PHE A 439 -3.10 -5.39 18.04
C PHE A 439 -3.61 -5.64 19.48
N PHE A 440 -4.49 -4.79 20.02
CA PHE A 440 -5.06 -4.99 21.36
C PHE A 440 -6.30 -5.91 21.35
N SER A 441 -6.89 -6.19 20.18
CA SER A 441 -8.05 -7.09 20.07
C SER A 441 -7.64 -8.46 19.50
N ASP A 442 -7.96 -9.53 20.21
CA ASP A 442 -7.82 -10.90 19.67
C ASP A 442 -8.95 -11.29 18.68
N GLN A 443 -9.96 -10.41 18.49
CA GLN A 443 -11.15 -10.71 17.68
C GLN A 443 -10.92 -10.56 16.17
N THR A 444 -9.92 -9.78 15.77
CA THR A 444 -9.53 -9.52 14.38
C THR A 444 -8.00 -9.63 14.26
N LEU A 445 -7.46 -10.08 13.13
CA LEU A 445 -6.00 -10.27 12.98
C LEU A 445 -5.44 -9.49 11.79
N VAL A 446 -4.35 -8.77 12.02
CA VAL A 446 -3.50 -8.23 10.95
C VAL A 446 -2.59 -9.34 10.38
N CYS A 447 -2.19 -9.24 9.12
CA CYS A 447 -1.31 -10.21 8.46
C CYS A 447 -0.01 -10.51 9.23
N THR A 448 0.67 -9.48 9.70
CA THR A 448 1.88 -9.60 10.52
C THR A 448 1.60 -10.09 11.94
N GLU A 449 0.41 -9.83 12.46
CA GLU A 449 -0.03 -10.31 13.78
C GLU A 449 -0.25 -11.82 13.78
N LEU A 450 -0.78 -12.39 12.69
CA LEU A 450 -0.85 -13.84 12.49
C LEU A 450 0.54 -14.48 12.62
N VAL A 451 1.53 -13.95 11.88
CA VAL A 451 2.91 -14.46 11.93
C VAL A 451 3.50 -14.29 13.33
N TRP A 452 3.36 -13.10 13.92
CA TRP A 452 3.89 -12.77 15.24
C TRP A 452 3.30 -13.65 16.34
N LYS A 453 1.97 -13.82 16.39
CA LYS A 453 1.28 -14.66 17.38
C LYS A 453 1.59 -16.15 17.17
N SER A 454 1.70 -16.59 15.93
CA SER A 454 2.09 -17.98 15.62
C SER A 454 3.48 -18.28 16.17
N TYR A 455 4.42 -17.35 16.03
CA TYR A 455 5.78 -17.50 16.53
C TYR A 455 6.06 -16.93 17.92
N ALA A 456 5.05 -16.44 18.65
CA ALA A 456 5.26 -15.79 19.94
C ALA A 456 5.98 -16.72 20.94
N PRO A 457 7.02 -16.26 21.66
CA PRO A 457 7.67 -17.06 22.69
C PRO A 457 6.66 -17.52 23.75
N ALA A 458 6.80 -18.75 24.22
CA ALA A 458 6.00 -19.31 25.31
C ALA A 458 6.85 -20.23 26.19
N ARG A 459 6.27 -20.70 27.30
CA ARG A 459 6.98 -21.59 28.24
C ARG A 459 7.57 -22.82 27.55
N ASP A 460 6.90 -23.34 26.54
CA ASP A 460 7.29 -24.54 25.81
C ASP A 460 7.84 -24.27 24.40
N MET A 461 7.99 -23.00 23.98
CA MET A 461 8.38 -22.63 22.62
C MET A 461 9.34 -21.45 22.66
N LYS A 462 10.54 -21.59 22.06
CA LYS A 462 11.51 -20.49 22.00
C LYS A 462 10.92 -19.30 21.24
N GLY A 463 10.31 -19.58 20.08
CA GLY A 463 9.64 -18.59 19.25
C GLY A 463 10.57 -17.52 18.68
N LEU A 464 9.97 -16.45 18.15
CA LEU A 464 10.66 -15.29 17.60
C LEU A 464 10.45 -14.07 18.50
N SER A 465 11.53 -13.38 18.84
CA SER A 465 11.52 -12.11 19.55
C SER A 465 11.56 -10.96 18.56
N ILE A 466 10.40 -10.67 17.97
CA ILE A 466 10.22 -9.52 17.07
C ILE A 466 9.59 -8.38 17.88
N PRO A 467 10.27 -7.21 18.01
CA PRO A 467 9.74 -6.10 18.79
C PRO A 467 8.53 -5.48 18.10
N LEU A 468 7.49 -5.18 18.89
CA LEU A 468 6.37 -4.34 18.44
C LEU A 468 6.76 -2.87 18.53
N VAL A 469 6.32 -2.08 17.56
CA VAL A 469 6.54 -0.64 17.49
C VAL A 469 5.23 0.12 17.68
N ASN A 470 5.29 1.42 17.99
CA ASN A 470 4.12 2.28 17.99
C ASN A 470 4.00 2.97 16.62
N VAL A 471 2.86 2.82 15.95
CA VAL A 471 2.51 3.50 14.70
C VAL A 471 1.17 4.18 14.91
N ALA A 472 1.13 5.50 14.75
CA ALA A 472 -0.07 6.31 14.94
C ALA A 472 -0.82 5.92 16.24
N GLY A 473 -0.10 5.95 17.38
CA GLY A 473 -0.69 5.70 18.71
C GLY A 473 -1.00 4.23 19.01
N ARG A 474 -0.83 3.31 18.06
CA ARG A 474 -1.14 1.89 18.21
C ARG A 474 0.13 1.06 18.26
N ARG A 475 0.17 0.11 19.20
CA ARG A 475 1.24 -0.89 19.23
C ARG A 475 0.95 -1.91 18.13
N THR A 476 1.90 -2.14 17.23
CA THR A 476 1.71 -2.93 16.01
C THR A 476 3.04 -3.49 15.50
N LEU A 477 2.99 -4.32 14.45
CA LEU A 477 4.16 -4.83 13.73
C LEU A 477 3.99 -4.58 12.23
N PRO A 478 4.54 -3.50 11.66
CA PRO A 478 4.69 -3.38 10.22
C PRO A 478 5.58 -4.50 9.68
N ALA A 479 5.27 -5.05 8.50
CA ALA A 479 6.09 -6.13 7.93
C ALA A 479 7.54 -5.68 7.66
N ASN A 480 7.73 -4.38 7.45
CA ASN A 480 9.03 -3.71 7.40
C ASN A 480 9.94 -4.01 8.60
N GLU A 481 9.38 -4.14 9.81
CA GLU A 481 10.16 -4.41 11.02
C GLU A 481 10.75 -5.82 11.04
N ILE A 482 10.13 -6.79 10.35
CA ILE A 482 10.70 -8.14 10.18
C ILE A 482 11.99 -8.06 9.35
N VAL A 483 11.97 -7.29 8.26
CA VAL A 483 13.15 -7.10 7.39
C VAL A 483 14.22 -6.25 8.08
N ARG A 484 13.82 -5.23 8.85
CA ARG A 484 14.73 -4.42 9.67
C ARG A 484 15.45 -5.27 10.72
N LEU A 485 14.72 -6.16 11.40
CA LEU A 485 15.31 -7.12 12.34
C LEU A 485 16.30 -8.04 11.65
N PHE A 486 15.92 -8.59 10.48
CA PHE A 486 16.81 -9.43 9.67
C PHE A 486 18.10 -8.70 9.27
N ASP A 487 18.02 -7.43 8.84
CA ASP A 487 19.19 -6.61 8.53
C ASP A 487 20.06 -6.35 9.76
N ALA A 488 19.46 -5.97 10.89
CA ALA A 488 20.17 -5.67 12.13
C ALA A 488 20.93 -6.89 12.70
N GLU A 489 20.38 -8.09 12.51
CA GLU A 489 20.99 -9.34 12.97
C GLU A 489 21.86 -10.02 11.88
N TYR A 490 21.96 -9.46 10.68
CA TYR A 490 22.65 -10.11 9.56
C TYR A 490 24.12 -10.39 9.88
N GLY A 491 24.57 -11.62 9.61
CA GLY A 491 25.94 -12.07 9.92
C GLY A 491 26.20 -12.36 11.40
N THR A 492 25.26 -12.09 12.30
CA THR A 492 25.41 -12.44 13.72
C THR A 492 25.09 -13.92 13.96
N PRO A 493 25.72 -14.56 14.97
CA PRO A 493 25.40 -15.94 15.35
C PRO A 493 24.02 -16.06 16.02
N THR A 494 23.51 -14.95 16.58
CA THR A 494 22.24 -14.87 17.33
C THR A 494 21.03 -14.56 16.46
N ARG A 495 21.23 -14.39 15.14
CA ARG A 495 20.14 -14.04 14.22
C ARG A 495 18.99 -15.04 14.30
N GLN A 496 17.79 -14.51 14.14
CA GLN A 496 16.54 -15.27 14.23
C GLN A 496 16.10 -15.83 12.88
N PHE A 497 16.58 -15.25 11.78
CA PHE A 497 16.21 -15.64 10.42
C PHE A 497 17.43 -15.95 9.55
N ASP A 498 17.27 -16.92 8.66
CA ASP A 498 18.13 -17.12 7.49
C ASP A 498 17.41 -16.65 6.22
N PHE A 499 18.16 -16.06 5.29
CA PHE A 499 17.64 -15.66 3.99
C PHE A 499 17.38 -16.89 3.12
N VAL A 500 16.21 -16.96 2.47
CA VAL A 500 15.89 -18.01 1.51
C VAL A 500 15.92 -17.47 0.08
N ALA A 501 15.19 -16.39 -0.21
CA ALA A 501 15.15 -15.75 -1.51
C ALA A 501 14.52 -14.35 -1.46
N PHE A 502 14.74 -13.57 -2.51
CA PHE A 502 14.02 -12.33 -2.77
C PHE A 502 13.75 -12.21 -4.27
N LEU A 503 12.48 -12.07 -4.64
CA LEU A 503 12.04 -11.69 -5.97
C LEU A 503 11.71 -10.19 -5.96
N ASP A 504 12.52 -9.43 -6.68
CA ASP A 504 12.51 -7.96 -6.72
C ASP A 504 11.80 -7.48 -7.99
N GLY A 505 10.61 -6.90 -7.84
CA GLY A 505 9.80 -6.37 -8.93
C GLY A 505 10.46 -5.18 -9.62
N ARG A 506 10.41 -5.16 -10.95
CA ARG A 506 10.91 -4.10 -11.82
C ARG A 506 9.77 -3.51 -12.65
N GLU A 507 9.09 -2.54 -12.08
CA GLU A 507 7.85 -1.99 -12.66
C GLU A 507 8.06 -1.28 -14.02
N ALA A 508 9.28 -0.83 -14.33
CA ALA A 508 9.63 -0.32 -15.65
C ALA A 508 9.81 -1.42 -16.72
N GLN A 509 10.25 -2.61 -16.31
CA GLN A 509 10.53 -3.75 -17.18
C GLN A 509 9.32 -4.70 -17.27
N GLY A 510 8.40 -4.62 -16.30
CA GLY A 510 7.19 -5.43 -16.25
C GLY A 510 7.45 -6.88 -15.81
N ASP A 511 8.57 -7.13 -15.14
CA ASP A 511 8.96 -8.43 -14.59
C ASP A 511 9.49 -8.32 -13.15
N ALA A 512 9.95 -9.44 -12.59
CA ALA A 512 10.67 -9.49 -11.33
C ALA A 512 11.97 -10.28 -11.51
N ILE A 513 13.03 -9.89 -10.81
CA ILE A 513 14.33 -10.58 -10.84
C ILE A 513 14.66 -11.19 -9.48
N GLU A 514 15.39 -12.29 -9.47
CA GLU A 514 15.91 -12.81 -8.20
C GLU A 514 17.10 -11.98 -7.73
N ALA A 515 17.03 -11.49 -6.50
CA ALA A 515 18.07 -10.72 -5.85
C ALA A 515 18.58 -11.42 -4.57
N ASN A 516 19.76 -11.03 -4.11
CA ASN A 516 20.44 -11.64 -2.98
C ASN A 516 20.06 -10.99 -1.62
N ALA A 517 20.62 -11.54 -0.55
CA ALA A 517 20.39 -11.05 0.81
C ALA A 517 20.85 -9.61 0.98
N GLU A 518 21.95 -9.21 0.36
CA GLU A 518 22.49 -7.85 0.44
C GLU A 518 21.49 -6.81 -0.08
N VAL A 519 20.83 -7.11 -1.20
CA VAL A 519 19.78 -6.25 -1.75
C VAL A 519 18.54 -6.28 -0.85
N PHE A 520 18.10 -7.48 -0.43
CA PHE A 520 16.90 -7.65 0.39
C PHE A 520 16.96 -6.86 1.71
N ARG A 521 18.12 -6.87 2.38
CA ARG A 521 18.34 -6.18 3.65
C ARG A 521 17.99 -4.71 3.65
N TYR A 522 18.16 -4.01 2.53
CA TYR A 522 17.88 -2.57 2.45
C TYR A 522 16.49 -2.25 1.90
N THR A 523 15.67 -3.26 1.57
CA THR A 523 14.33 -3.05 1.01
C THR A 523 13.39 -2.32 1.96
N TYR A 524 13.51 -2.49 3.28
CA TYR A 524 12.66 -1.77 4.25
C TYR A 524 12.83 -0.25 4.21
N ARG A 525 13.90 0.25 3.58
CA ARG A 525 14.19 1.68 3.39
C ARG A 525 13.70 2.22 2.04
N ARG A 526 13.24 1.34 1.14
CA ARG A 526 12.72 1.74 -0.17
C ARG A 526 11.35 2.40 0.00
N MET A 527 10.99 3.26 -0.94
CA MET A 527 9.65 3.84 -0.96
C MET A 527 8.62 2.76 -1.31
N LYS A 528 7.48 2.78 -0.60
CA LYS A 528 6.35 1.87 -0.82
C LYS A 528 5.67 2.07 -2.17
N TRP A 529 5.78 3.26 -2.75
CA TRP A 529 5.19 3.57 -4.04
C TRP A 529 6.35 3.71 -5.03
N ASP A 530 6.36 2.89 -6.07
CA ASP A 530 7.42 2.88 -7.08
C ASP A 530 7.35 4.14 -7.93
N ILE A 531 8.13 5.13 -7.50
CA ILE A 531 8.12 6.48 -8.05
C ILE A 531 9.33 6.73 -8.96
N ALA A 532 10.42 5.99 -8.75
CA ALA A 532 11.62 5.96 -9.60
C ALA A 532 12.66 4.99 -9.00
N GLN A 533 12.38 3.69 -8.94
CA GLN A 533 13.44 2.72 -8.67
C GLN A 533 14.12 2.38 -10.00
N GLU A 534 15.21 3.09 -10.31
CA GLU A 534 16.20 2.66 -11.32
C GLU A 534 17.02 1.48 -10.78
#